data_AF-A0A348WVB2-F1
#
_entry.id   AF-A0A348WVB2-F1
#
_cell.length_a   1.000
_cell.length_b   1.000
_cell.length_c   1.000
_cell.angle_alpha   90.00
_cell.angle_beta   90.00
_cell.angle_gamma   90.00
#
_symmetry.space_group_name_H-M   'P 1'
#
loop_
_entity.id
_entity.type
_entity.pdbx_description
1 polymer ?
#
loop_
_entity_poly.entity_id
_entity_poly.type
_entity_poly.pdbx_seq_one_letter_code
_entity_poly.pdbx_strand_id
1 'polypeptide(L)'
;MKTFNYKLFIALCSLALAPAIYQSIRTFLIEKTVSSFAFDVIGQMEWFDLINETLLAFLIIPLYSILNKLFKENKELFATYVFKMMIIVFLFYGLFLVGILIYGKYFISFMNQNDMDLDVVNTYLYLETIAFFLGVIYNFSNVVFVVTGRAQNMYILLVVNAFLLIITDFFFIPSFGINGVAYSNMLINMVLGIVCIVILIRTKNMVFSFLPKGDKKFTKNG
;
A
#
# COMPACT_ATOMS: atom_id res chain seq x y z
N MET A 1 -27.15 21.36 18.97
CA MET A 1 -26.69 20.89 17.65
C MET A 1 -25.17 20.97 17.63
N LYS A 2 -24.45 19.87 17.40
CA LYS A 2 -22.98 19.91 17.29
C LYS A 2 -22.61 20.78 16.09
N THR A 3 -21.81 21.82 16.29
CA THR A 3 -21.29 22.69 15.22
C THR A 3 -20.54 21.82 14.21
N PHE A 4 -20.95 21.89 12.94
CA PHE A 4 -20.30 21.15 11.88
C PHE A 4 -18.84 21.61 11.73
N ASN A 5 -17.89 20.68 11.82
CA ASN A 5 -16.47 21.02 11.74
C ASN A 5 -16.04 21.14 10.27
N TYR A 6 -16.24 22.32 9.69
CA TYR A 6 -15.88 22.60 8.30
C TYR A 6 -14.39 22.37 8.00
N LYS A 7 -13.49 22.58 8.98
CA LYS A 7 -12.05 22.28 8.80
C LYS A 7 -11.82 20.79 8.62
N LEU A 8 -12.45 19.96 9.45
CA LEU A 8 -12.39 18.51 9.32
C LEU A 8 -13.02 18.05 7.99
N PHE A 9 -14.17 18.62 7.62
CA PHE A 9 -14.84 18.29 6.36
C PHE A 9 -13.97 18.59 5.14
N ILE A 10 -13.42 19.80 5.05
CA ILE A 10 -12.53 20.19 3.93
C ILE A 10 -11.27 19.31 3.89
N ALA A 11 -10.71 18.95 5.04
CA ALA A 11 -9.57 18.04 5.11
C ALA A 11 -9.92 16.64 4.57
N LEU A 12 -11.07 16.08 4.96
CA LEU A 12 -11.55 14.79 4.45
C LEU A 12 -11.85 14.84 2.95
N CYS A 13 -12.49 15.90 2.46
CA CYS A 13 -12.74 16.10 1.04
C CYS A 13 -11.42 16.17 0.25
N SER A 14 -10.44 16.92 0.75
CA SER A 14 -9.13 17.05 0.09
C SER A 14 -8.40 15.71 0.03
N LEU A 15 -8.49 14.90 1.10
CA LEU A 15 -7.89 13.58 1.18
C LEU A 15 -8.53 12.60 0.17
N ALA A 16 -9.83 12.68 -0.05
CA ALA A 16 -10.56 11.86 -1.03
C ALA A 16 -10.38 12.36 -2.48
N LEU A 17 -10.18 13.66 -2.67
CA LEU A 17 -10.06 14.29 -3.99
C LEU A 17 -8.78 13.86 -4.72
N ALA A 18 -7.65 13.78 -4.00
CA ALA A 18 -6.36 13.44 -4.61
C ALA A 18 -6.37 12.07 -5.32
N PRO A 19 -6.83 10.97 -4.67
CA PRO A 19 -7.04 9.69 -5.35
C PRO A 19 -8.04 9.77 -6.50
N ALA A 20 -9.15 10.51 -6.33
CA ALA A 20 -10.18 10.62 -7.36
C ALA A 20 -9.68 11.31 -8.65
N ILE A 21 -8.88 12.37 -8.53
CA ILE A 21 -8.27 13.07 -9.67
C ILE A 21 -7.33 12.12 -10.41
N TYR A 22 -6.47 11.45 -9.67
CA TYR A 22 -5.51 10.51 -10.23
C TYR A 22 -6.20 9.37 -10.98
N GLN A 23 -7.18 8.70 -10.36
CA GLN A 23 -7.94 7.62 -11.00
C GLN A 23 -8.65 8.13 -12.27
N SER A 24 -9.18 9.35 -12.25
CA SER A 24 -9.81 9.95 -13.45
C SER A 24 -8.81 10.14 -14.60
N ILE A 25 -7.60 10.61 -14.30
CA ILE A 25 -6.54 10.79 -15.32
C ILE A 25 -6.11 9.43 -15.89
N ARG A 26 -5.91 8.43 -15.03
CA ARG A 26 -5.56 7.06 -15.44
C ARG A 26 -6.62 6.46 -16.35
N THR A 27 -7.89 6.52 -15.96
CA THR A 27 -9.02 6.03 -16.76
C THR A 27 -9.05 6.70 -18.13
N PHE A 28 -8.86 8.01 -18.19
CA PHE A 28 -8.78 8.75 -19.45
C PHE A 28 -7.60 8.31 -20.33
N LEU A 29 -6.42 8.09 -19.74
CA LEU A 29 -5.25 7.62 -20.48
C LEU A 29 -5.52 6.25 -21.09
N ILE A 30 -6.07 5.33 -20.33
CA ILE A 30 -6.38 3.97 -20.78
C ILE A 30 -7.41 4.01 -21.91
N GLU A 31 -8.44 4.86 -21.81
CA GLU A 31 -9.43 5.06 -22.87
C GLU A 31 -8.81 5.44 -24.21
N LYS A 32 -7.82 6.33 -24.18
CA LYS A 32 -7.22 6.90 -25.39
C LYS A 32 -6.12 6.04 -25.97
N THR A 33 -5.49 5.21 -25.15
CA THR A 33 -4.25 4.49 -25.53
C THR A 33 -4.46 2.99 -25.70
N VAL A 34 -5.51 2.42 -25.12
CA VAL A 34 -5.77 0.97 -25.13
C VAL A 34 -7.18 0.68 -25.65
N SER A 35 -7.36 -0.47 -26.31
CA SER A 35 -8.66 -0.92 -26.84
C SER A 35 -9.70 -1.13 -25.74
N SER A 36 -10.99 -1.20 -26.10
CA SER A 36 -12.11 -1.39 -25.15
C SER A 36 -11.95 -2.60 -24.24
N PHE A 37 -11.24 -3.63 -24.68
CA PHE A 37 -10.90 -4.82 -23.88
C PHE A 37 -10.13 -4.49 -22.59
N ALA A 38 -9.38 -3.39 -22.56
CA ALA A 38 -8.67 -2.94 -21.37
C ALA A 38 -9.58 -2.55 -20.21
N PHE A 39 -10.71 -1.93 -20.52
CA PHE A 39 -11.66 -1.50 -19.50
C PHE A 39 -12.29 -2.68 -18.79
N ASP A 40 -12.60 -3.75 -19.53
CA ASP A 40 -13.19 -4.94 -18.94
C ASP A 40 -12.20 -5.62 -17.99
N VAL A 41 -10.91 -5.70 -18.36
CA VAL A 41 -9.84 -6.23 -17.51
C VAL A 41 -9.69 -5.40 -16.23
N ILE A 42 -9.58 -4.07 -16.36
CA ILE A 42 -9.42 -3.19 -15.19
C ILE A 42 -10.65 -3.23 -14.30
N GLY A 43 -11.85 -3.21 -14.87
CA GLY A 43 -13.09 -3.30 -14.12
C GLY A 43 -13.20 -4.60 -13.31
N GLN A 44 -12.73 -5.73 -13.84
CA GLN A 44 -12.63 -6.96 -13.05
C GLN A 44 -11.54 -6.89 -11.98
N MET A 45 -10.43 -6.21 -12.27
CA MET A 45 -9.31 -6.06 -11.34
C MET A 45 -9.64 -5.18 -10.13
N GLU A 46 -10.57 -4.23 -10.24
CA GLU A 46 -11.06 -3.42 -9.12
C GLU A 46 -11.56 -4.29 -7.93
N TRP A 47 -12.08 -5.49 -8.19
CA TRP A 47 -12.43 -6.43 -7.11
C TRP A 47 -11.21 -6.94 -6.34
N PHE A 48 -10.12 -7.23 -7.05
CA PHE A 48 -8.86 -7.64 -6.42
C PHE A 48 -8.23 -6.48 -5.66
N ASP A 49 -8.29 -5.27 -6.22
CA ASP A 49 -7.83 -4.04 -5.56
C ASP A 49 -8.61 -3.82 -4.26
N LEU A 50 -9.94 -3.98 -4.26
CA LEU A 50 -10.77 -3.84 -3.08
C LEU A 50 -10.47 -4.89 -2.00
N ILE A 51 -10.27 -6.16 -2.39
CA ILE A 51 -9.86 -7.22 -1.47
C ILE A 51 -8.51 -6.87 -0.84
N ASN A 52 -7.59 -6.40 -1.66
CA ASN A 52 -6.25 -6.03 -1.24
C ASN A 52 -6.26 -4.85 -0.25
N GLU A 53 -6.99 -3.77 -0.57
CA GLU A 53 -7.19 -2.62 0.32
C GLU A 53 -7.82 -3.02 1.65
N THR A 54 -8.82 -3.90 1.61
CA THR A 54 -9.52 -4.39 2.81
C THR A 54 -8.57 -5.18 3.72
N LEU A 55 -7.79 -6.11 3.15
CA LEU A 55 -6.81 -6.87 3.90
C LEU A 55 -5.72 -5.96 4.48
N LEU A 56 -5.22 -5.05 3.67
CA LEU A 56 -4.20 -4.11 4.11
C LEU A 56 -4.74 -3.24 5.25
N ALA A 57 -5.96 -2.72 5.15
CA ALA A 57 -6.62 -1.99 6.22
C ALA A 57 -6.77 -2.83 7.50
N PHE A 58 -7.15 -4.10 7.37
CA PHE A 58 -7.25 -5.04 8.49
C PHE A 58 -5.92 -5.23 9.23
N LEU A 59 -4.79 -5.20 8.51
CA LEU A 59 -3.45 -5.25 9.11
C LEU A 59 -3.00 -3.90 9.68
N ILE A 60 -3.26 -2.83 8.96
CA ILE A 60 -2.76 -1.49 9.24
C ILE A 60 -3.48 -0.83 10.43
N ILE A 61 -4.80 -0.99 10.54
CA ILE A 61 -5.59 -0.34 11.61
C ILE A 61 -5.12 -0.79 13.01
N PRO A 62 -4.96 -2.09 13.32
CA PRO A 62 -4.44 -2.54 14.61
C PRO A 62 -3.02 -2.04 14.90
N LEU A 63 -2.17 -1.90 13.88
CA LEU A 63 -0.79 -1.43 14.05
C LEU A 63 -0.73 0.00 14.57
N TYR A 64 -1.67 0.87 14.20
CA TYR A 64 -1.76 2.22 14.80
C TYR A 64 -1.87 2.12 16.32
N SER A 65 -2.71 1.22 16.84
CA SER A 65 -2.89 1.03 18.28
C SER A 65 -1.63 0.45 18.93
N ILE A 66 -1.10 -0.64 18.36
CA ILE A 66 0.07 -1.35 18.90
C ILE A 66 1.30 -0.45 18.93
N LEU A 67 1.64 0.19 17.81
CA LEU A 67 2.81 1.05 17.71
C LEU A 67 2.66 2.32 18.56
N ASN A 68 1.46 2.90 18.66
CA ASN A 68 1.23 4.06 19.54
C ASN A 68 1.42 3.71 21.02
N LYS A 69 0.97 2.53 21.46
CA LYS A 69 1.23 2.03 22.81
C LYS A 69 2.74 1.86 23.05
N LEU A 70 3.44 1.19 22.13
CA LEU A 70 4.89 0.98 22.21
C LEU A 70 5.68 2.30 22.21
N PHE A 71 5.25 3.29 21.44
CA PHE A 71 5.90 4.60 21.38
C PHE A 71 5.81 5.35 22.71
N LYS A 72 4.68 5.21 23.43
CA LYS A 72 4.45 5.84 24.74
C LYS A 72 5.14 5.10 25.88
N GLU A 73 5.08 3.77 25.90
CA GLU A 73 5.53 2.95 27.02
C GLU A 73 7.01 2.55 26.92
N ASN A 74 7.53 2.32 25.71
CA ASN A 74 8.85 1.71 25.48
C ASN A 74 9.64 2.43 24.39
N LYS A 75 9.78 3.76 24.51
CA LYS A 75 10.40 4.62 23.49
C LYS A 75 11.83 4.21 23.10
N GLU A 76 12.63 3.70 24.04
CA GLU A 76 14.00 3.25 23.78
C GLU A 76 14.07 2.04 22.84
N LEU A 77 13.09 1.13 22.93
CA LEU A 77 13.03 -0.09 22.12
C LEU A 77 12.13 0.06 20.88
N PHE A 78 11.44 1.21 20.75
CA PHE A 78 10.48 1.46 19.68
C PHE A 78 11.04 1.15 18.29
N ALA A 79 12.26 1.63 17.98
CA ALA A 79 12.87 1.42 16.68
C ALA A 79 13.12 -0.07 16.33
N THR A 80 13.41 -0.89 17.34
CA THR A 80 13.57 -2.34 17.20
C THR A 80 12.23 -3.03 16.98
N TYR A 81 11.18 -2.60 17.71
CA TYR A 81 9.83 -3.13 17.52
C TYR A 81 9.24 -2.75 16.17
N VAL A 82 9.49 -1.53 15.67
CA VAL A 82 9.09 -1.11 14.31
C VAL A 82 9.66 -2.06 13.27
N PHE A 83 10.96 -2.38 13.35
CA PHE A 83 11.60 -3.32 12.43
C PHE A 83 10.99 -4.73 12.52
N LYS A 84 10.80 -5.26 13.72
CA LYS A 84 10.19 -6.59 13.93
C LYS A 84 8.75 -6.65 13.40
N MET A 85 7.94 -5.63 13.69
CA MET A 85 6.56 -5.56 13.22
C MET A 85 6.49 -5.42 11.70
N MET A 86 7.40 -4.67 11.08
CA MET A 86 7.50 -4.59 9.63
C MET A 86 7.73 -5.97 9.01
N ILE A 87 8.64 -6.78 9.57
CA ILE A 87 8.88 -8.15 9.11
C ILE A 87 7.62 -9.01 9.27
N ILE A 88 6.96 -8.95 10.44
CA ILE A 88 5.74 -9.74 10.70
C ILE A 88 4.65 -9.39 9.69
N VAL A 89 4.40 -8.11 9.46
CA VAL A 89 3.38 -7.63 8.51
C VAL A 89 3.74 -8.05 7.09
N PHE A 90 5.01 -7.89 6.69
CA PHE A 90 5.49 -8.28 5.38
C PHE A 90 5.32 -9.78 5.12
N LEU A 91 5.66 -10.64 6.09
CA LEU A 91 5.50 -12.08 5.97
C LEU A 91 4.02 -12.50 5.96
N PHE A 92 3.21 -11.94 6.86
CA PHE A 92 1.80 -12.30 6.97
C PHE A 92 1.01 -11.86 5.73
N TYR A 93 1.26 -10.64 5.24
CA TYR A 93 0.66 -10.17 4.00
C TYR A 93 1.20 -10.93 2.78
N GLY A 94 2.50 -11.23 2.74
CA GLY A 94 3.11 -12.05 1.70
C GLY A 94 2.47 -13.44 1.59
N LEU A 95 2.12 -14.08 2.71
CA LEU A 95 1.40 -15.35 2.72
C LEU A 95 0.03 -15.25 2.03
N PHE A 96 -0.70 -14.15 2.28
CA PHE A 96 -1.97 -13.92 1.62
C PHE A 96 -1.80 -13.75 0.10
N LEU A 97 -0.79 -12.98 -0.33
CA LEU A 97 -0.51 -12.80 -1.75
C LEU A 97 -0.15 -14.12 -2.43
N VAL A 98 0.61 -15.01 -1.78
CA VAL A 98 0.86 -16.37 -2.30
C VAL A 98 -0.46 -17.10 -2.53
N GLY A 99 -1.45 -16.93 -1.65
CA GLY A 99 -2.81 -17.42 -1.86
C GLY A 99 -3.45 -16.88 -3.14
N ILE A 100 -3.34 -15.58 -3.40
CA ILE A 100 -3.80 -14.96 -4.66
C ILE A 100 -3.06 -15.57 -5.86
N LEU A 101 -1.75 -15.80 -5.78
CA LEU A 101 -1.00 -16.33 -6.92
C LEU A 101 -1.40 -17.77 -7.29
N ILE A 102 -1.77 -18.59 -6.29
CA ILE A 102 -2.19 -19.98 -6.47
C ILE A 102 -3.64 -20.05 -6.95
N TYR A 103 -4.53 -19.28 -6.32
CA TYR A 103 -5.98 -19.35 -6.56
C TYR A 103 -6.51 -18.25 -7.48
N GLY A 104 -5.67 -17.35 -7.96
CA GLY A 104 -6.06 -16.15 -8.73
C GLY A 104 -6.88 -16.49 -9.96
N LYS A 105 -6.40 -17.40 -10.81
CA LYS A 105 -7.14 -17.87 -11.99
C LYS A 105 -8.49 -18.50 -11.63
N TYR A 106 -8.58 -19.19 -10.50
CA TYR A 106 -9.84 -19.75 -9.99
C TYR A 106 -10.80 -18.64 -9.53
N PHE A 107 -10.31 -17.63 -8.81
CA PHE A 107 -11.11 -16.46 -8.43
C PHE A 107 -11.60 -15.67 -9.65
N ILE A 108 -10.73 -15.41 -10.63
CA ILE A 108 -11.09 -14.71 -11.88
C ILE A 108 -12.21 -15.47 -12.60
N SER A 109 -12.18 -16.81 -12.62
CA SER A 109 -13.20 -17.60 -13.32
C SER A 109 -14.63 -17.42 -12.79
N PHE A 110 -14.80 -17.12 -11.49
CA PHE A 110 -16.12 -16.78 -10.92
C PHE A 110 -16.57 -15.36 -11.25
N MET A 111 -15.62 -14.46 -11.50
CA MET A 111 -15.88 -13.06 -11.80
C MET A 111 -16.00 -12.79 -13.31
N ASN A 112 -15.62 -13.77 -14.15
CA ASN A 112 -15.61 -13.62 -15.60
C ASN A 112 -17.02 -13.70 -16.20
N GLN A 113 -17.73 -12.58 -16.18
CA GLN A 113 -19.09 -12.46 -16.71
C GLN A 113 -19.15 -12.21 -18.23
N ASN A 114 -18.03 -11.84 -18.87
CA ASN A 114 -17.98 -11.29 -20.24
C ASN A 114 -17.13 -12.13 -21.22
N ASP A 115 -16.90 -13.42 -20.95
CA ASP A 115 -16.04 -14.30 -21.77
C ASP A 115 -14.64 -13.71 -22.04
N MET A 116 -14.08 -12.98 -21.08
CA MET A 116 -12.75 -12.39 -21.24
C MET A 116 -11.66 -13.45 -21.26
N ASP A 117 -10.56 -13.14 -21.96
CA ASP A 117 -9.36 -13.96 -21.96
C ASP A 117 -8.74 -14.00 -20.55
N LEU A 118 -8.95 -15.14 -19.89
CA LEU A 118 -8.49 -15.41 -18.54
C LEU A 118 -6.97 -15.28 -18.41
N ASP A 119 -6.21 -15.53 -19.48
CA ASP A 119 -4.75 -15.50 -19.40
C ASP A 119 -4.23 -14.05 -19.37
N VAL A 120 -4.93 -13.11 -20.04
CA VAL A 120 -4.60 -11.68 -19.95
C VAL A 120 -4.91 -11.14 -18.56
N VAL A 121 -6.10 -11.42 -18.03
CA VAL A 121 -6.50 -10.97 -16.68
C VAL A 121 -5.56 -11.56 -15.62
N ASN A 122 -5.21 -12.83 -15.75
CA ASN A 122 -4.31 -13.51 -14.81
C ASN A 122 -2.88 -12.94 -14.87
N THR A 123 -2.37 -12.62 -16.07
CA THR A 123 -1.06 -11.97 -16.21
C THR A 123 -1.04 -10.60 -15.53
N TYR A 124 -2.08 -9.80 -15.72
CA TYR A 124 -2.21 -8.51 -15.04
C TYR A 124 -2.29 -8.68 -13.52
N LEU A 125 -3.11 -9.62 -13.03
CA LEU A 125 -3.21 -9.94 -11.60
C LEU A 125 -1.86 -10.32 -10.98
N TYR A 126 -1.04 -11.10 -11.67
CA TYR A 126 0.31 -11.46 -11.21
C TYR A 126 1.19 -10.21 -11.04
N LEU A 127 1.21 -9.33 -12.04
CA LEU A 127 2.01 -8.10 -11.99
C LEU A 127 1.54 -7.17 -10.87
N GLU A 128 0.22 -7.00 -10.74
CA GLU A 128 -0.38 -6.15 -9.72
C GLU A 128 -0.13 -6.70 -8.31
N THR A 129 -0.17 -8.02 -8.14
CA THR A 129 0.15 -8.67 -6.86
C THR A 129 1.59 -8.37 -6.41
N ILE A 130 2.55 -8.32 -7.34
CA ILE A 130 3.92 -7.90 -7.04
C ILE A 130 3.95 -6.43 -6.63
N ALA A 131 3.21 -5.56 -7.33
CA ALA A 131 3.11 -4.15 -6.99
C ALA A 131 2.53 -3.94 -5.57
N PHE A 132 1.48 -4.68 -5.21
CA PHE A 132 0.88 -4.69 -3.88
C PHE A 132 1.87 -5.10 -2.79
N PHE A 133 2.64 -6.15 -3.02
CA PHE A 133 3.65 -6.61 -2.08
C PHE A 133 4.67 -5.53 -1.73
N LEU A 134 5.16 -4.82 -2.76
CA LEU A 134 6.09 -3.70 -2.57
C LEU A 134 5.42 -2.54 -1.82
N GLY A 135 4.13 -2.30 -2.07
CA GLY A 135 3.33 -1.24 -1.45
C GLY A 135 3.14 -1.41 0.06
N VAL A 136 3.30 -2.62 0.62
CA VAL A 136 3.18 -2.87 2.08
C VAL A 136 4.18 -2.03 2.87
N ILE A 137 5.41 -1.91 2.39
CA ILE A 137 6.48 -1.20 3.09
C ILE A 137 6.11 0.29 3.22
N TYR A 138 5.62 0.88 2.12
CA TYR A 138 5.14 2.25 2.10
C TYR A 138 3.98 2.46 3.09
N ASN A 139 2.95 1.60 3.04
CA ASN A 139 1.78 1.69 3.90
C ASN A 139 2.11 1.51 5.39
N PHE A 140 2.93 0.52 5.72
CA PHE A 140 3.43 0.31 7.09
C PHE A 140 4.18 1.55 7.61
N SER A 141 5.05 2.13 6.77
CA SER A 141 5.83 3.30 7.15
C SER A 141 4.96 4.53 7.45
N ASN A 142 3.87 4.72 6.70
CA ASN A 142 2.89 5.77 6.99
C ASN A 142 2.29 5.64 8.39
N VAL A 143 2.01 4.42 8.86
CA VAL A 143 1.57 4.18 10.26
C VAL A 143 2.61 4.68 11.25
N VAL A 144 3.88 4.35 11.03
CA VAL A 144 4.98 4.78 11.91
C VAL A 144 5.12 6.31 11.91
N PHE A 145 4.96 6.97 10.75
CA PHE A 145 5.00 8.44 10.68
C PHE A 145 3.88 9.09 11.46
N VAL A 146 2.65 8.58 11.36
CA VAL A 146 1.52 9.11 12.13
C VAL A 146 1.74 8.90 13.64
N VAL A 147 2.15 7.70 14.05
CA VAL A 147 2.39 7.37 15.46
C VAL A 147 3.50 8.24 16.08
N THR A 148 4.54 8.55 15.31
CA THR A 148 5.66 9.37 15.77
C THR A 148 5.41 10.88 15.65
N GLY A 149 4.19 11.30 15.32
CA GLY A 149 3.80 12.72 15.20
C GLY A 149 4.32 13.41 13.93
N ARG A 150 4.77 12.65 12.93
CA ARG A 150 5.33 13.12 11.65
C ARG A 150 4.36 12.92 10.48
N ALA A 151 3.06 13.10 10.73
CA ALA A 151 2.01 12.92 9.72
C ALA A 151 2.22 13.80 8.47
N GLN A 152 2.97 14.91 8.57
CA GLN A 152 3.38 15.71 7.41
C GLN A 152 4.10 14.89 6.34
N ASN A 153 4.96 13.94 6.73
CA ASN A 153 5.65 13.06 5.78
C ASN A 153 4.67 12.19 4.98
N MET A 154 3.61 11.69 5.63
CA MET A 154 2.56 10.92 4.95
C MET A 154 1.84 11.78 3.90
N TYR A 155 1.48 13.02 4.23
CA TYR A 155 0.80 13.89 3.26
C TYR A 155 1.70 14.25 2.07
N ILE A 156 2.99 14.54 2.32
CA ILE A 156 3.96 14.81 1.24
C ILE A 156 4.10 13.58 0.35
N LEU A 157 4.28 12.39 0.94
CA LEU A 157 4.45 11.15 0.18
C LEU A 157 3.19 10.78 -0.60
N LEU A 158 1.99 11.06 -0.09
CA LEU A 158 0.73 10.85 -0.82
C LEU A 158 0.66 11.71 -2.07
N VAL A 159 1.01 12.99 -1.96
CA VAL A 159 1.02 13.92 -3.10
C VAL A 159 2.10 13.50 -4.10
N VAL A 160 3.31 13.21 -3.62
CA VAL A 160 4.41 12.71 -4.46
C VAL A 160 4.02 11.41 -5.17
N ASN A 161 3.38 10.47 -4.48
CA ASN A 161 2.88 9.24 -5.06
C ASN A 161 1.93 9.52 -6.23
N ALA A 162 0.91 10.35 -6.02
CA ALA A 162 -0.06 10.69 -7.06
C ALA A 162 0.62 11.33 -8.29
N PHE A 163 1.54 12.28 -8.07
CA PHE A 163 2.27 12.91 -9.18
C PHE A 163 3.18 11.93 -9.92
N LEU A 164 3.93 11.09 -9.19
CA LEU A 164 4.83 10.12 -9.79
C LEU A 164 4.06 9.08 -10.60
N LEU A 165 2.94 8.58 -10.07
CA LEU A 165 2.06 7.63 -10.77
C LEU A 165 1.51 8.21 -12.07
N ILE A 166 1.05 9.47 -12.06
CA ILE A 166 0.61 10.14 -13.29
C ILE A 166 1.76 10.16 -14.31
N ILE A 167 2.95 10.60 -13.90
CA ILE A 167 4.11 10.68 -14.79
C ILE A 167 4.43 9.30 -15.37
N THR A 168 4.53 8.26 -14.53
CA THR A 168 4.86 6.91 -15.00
C THR A 168 3.76 6.29 -15.87
N ASP A 169 2.49 6.54 -15.56
CA ASP A 169 1.35 6.10 -16.37
C ASP A 169 1.40 6.67 -17.80
N PHE A 170 1.77 7.95 -17.95
CA PHE A 170 1.96 8.56 -19.28
C PHE A 170 3.04 7.88 -20.13
N PHE A 171 4.04 7.24 -19.52
CA PHE A 171 5.09 6.51 -20.26
C PHE A 171 4.75 5.03 -20.43
N PHE A 172 4.23 4.40 -19.39
CA PHE A 172 4.10 2.94 -19.34
C PHE A 172 2.82 2.44 -19.99
N ILE A 173 1.69 3.14 -19.82
CA ILE A 173 0.41 2.71 -20.42
C ILE A 173 0.49 2.71 -21.96
N PRO A 174 1.01 3.75 -22.63
CA PRO A 174 1.15 3.70 -24.10
C PRO A 174 2.14 2.63 -24.59
N SER A 175 3.16 2.30 -23.79
CA SER A 175 4.23 1.37 -24.19
C SER A 175 3.89 -0.10 -23.95
N PHE A 176 3.16 -0.38 -22.86
CA PHE A 176 2.91 -1.74 -22.37
C PHE A 176 1.41 -2.07 -22.26
N GLY A 177 0.53 -1.17 -22.73
CA GLY A 177 -0.92 -1.32 -22.63
C GLY A 177 -1.38 -1.39 -21.17
N ILE A 178 -2.34 -2.28 -20.91
CA ILE A 178 -2.93 -2.48 -19.58
C ILE A 178 -1.85 -2.80 -18.54
N ASN A 179 -0.91 -3.69 -18.87
CA ASN A 179 0.19 -4.07 -17.98
C ASN A 179 1.09 -2.90 -17.59
N GLY A 180 1.08 -1.81 -18.36
CA GLY A 180 1.75 -0.55 -18.01
C GLY A 180 1.30 0.03 -16.68
N VAL A 181 0.02 -0.16 -16.32
CA VAL A 181 -0.54 0.26 -15.02
C VAL A 181 0.16 -0.50 -13.88
N ALA A 182 0.25 -1.83 -13.99
CA ALA A 182 0.89 -2.65 -12.98
C ALA A 182 2.39 -2.36 -12.85
N TYR A 183 3.09 -2.13 -13.98
CA TYR A 183 4.49 -1.71 -13.95
C TYR A 183 4.70 -0.35 -13.29
N SER A 184 3.78 0.59 -13.53
CA SER A 184 3.80 1.93 -12.93
C SER A 184 3.64 1.81 -11.41
N ASN A 185 2.61 1.08 -10.95
CA ASN A 185 2.38 0.81 -9.53
C ASN A 185 3.59 0.12 -8.88
N MET A 186 4.17 -0.90 -9.54
CA MET A 186 5.34 -1.63 -9.04
C MET A 186 6.55 -0.70 -8.84
N LEU A 187 6.87 0.11 -9.84
CA LEU A 187 7.98 1.06 -9.79
C LEU A 187 7.79 2.08 -8.67
N ILE A 188 6.61 2.70 -8.59
CA ILE A 188 6.34 3.73 -7.59
C ILE A 188 6.33 3.16 -6.17
N ASN A 189 5.69 2.00 -5.96
CA ASN A 189 5.70 1.34 -4.66
C ASN A 189 7.12 0.94 -4.22
N MET A 190 7.97 0.50 -5.15
CA MET A 190 9.37 0.23 -4.87
C MET A 190 10.12 1.49 -4.43
N VAL A 191 10.00 2.59 -5.20
CA VAL A 191 10.67 3.86 -4.91
C VAL A 191 10.22 4.42 -3.57
N LEU A 192 8.91 4.48 -3.31
CA LEU A 192 8.36 4.98 -2.05
C LEU A 192 8.74 4.08 -0.87
N GLY A 193 8.74 2.77 -1.04
CA GLY A 193 9.20 1.82 -0.03
C GLY A 193 10.66 2.10 0.39
N ILE A 194 11.55 2.29 -0.58
CA ILE A 194 12.96 2.64 -0.33
C ILE A 194 13.08 3.98 0.38
N VAL A 195 12.40 5.02 -0.11
CA VAL A 195 12.41 6.36 0.48
C VAL A 195 11.92 6.31 1.94
N CYS A 196 10.83 5.60 2.21
CA CYS A 196 10.30 5.41 3.55
C CYS A 196 11.30 4.73 4.48
N ILE A 197 11.95 3.64 4.05
CA ILE A 197 12.98 2.95 4.83
C ILE A 197 14.12 3.92 5.17
N VAL A 198 14.60 4.68 4.19
CA VAL A 198 15.68 5.68 4.39
C VAL A 198 15.27 6.74 5.41
N ILE A 199 14.04 7.28 5.30
CA ILE A 199 13.51 8.25 6.26
C ILE A 199 13.46 7.62 7.66
N LEU A 200 12.88 6.43 7.82
CA LEU A 200 12.74 5.77 9.11
C LEU A 200 14.08 5.53 9.82
N ILE A 201 15.12 5.14 9.07
CA ILE A 201 16.47 4.95 9.60
C ILE A 201 17.09 6.31 9.98
N ARG A 202 17.02 7.32 9.11
CA ARG A 202 17.59 8.65 9.40
C ARG A 202 16.92 9.32 10.59
N THR A 203 15.63 9.08 10.79
CA THR A 203 14.88 9.64 11.92
C THR A 203 15.02 8.82 13.20
N LYS A 204 15.82 7.75 13.19
CA LYS A 204 16.00 6.79 14.29
C LYS A 204 14.69 6.14 14.77
N ASN A 205 13.69 6.10 13.88
CA ASN A 205 12.40 5.44 14.13
C ASN A 205 12.45 3.95 13.79
N MET A 206 13.51 3.48 13.14
CA MET A 206 13.76 2.09 12.83
C MET A 206 15.27 1.79 12.89
N VAL A 207 15.63 0.63 13.44
CA VAL A 207 17.00 0.10 13.42
C VAL A 207 16.94 -1.36 12.99
N PHE A 208 17.84 -1.76 12.09
CA PHE A 208 17.96 -3.17 11.71
C PHE A 208 18.34 -4.01 12.92
N SER A 209 17.45 -4.91 13.32
CA SER A 209 17.66 -5.81 14.45
C SER A 209 17.18 -7.20 14.07
N PHE A 210 18.08 -8.00 13.50
CA PHE A 210 17.75 -9.34 13.01
C PHE A 210 17.65 -10.43 14.10
N LEU A 211 17.90 -10.13 15.38
CA LEU A 211 17.81 -11.11 16.48
C LEU A 211 17.26 -10.48 17.77
N PRO A 212 16.59 -11.26 18.65
CA PRO A 212 16.12 -10.78 19.94
C PRO A 212 17.33 -10.57 20.84
N LYS A 213 17.75 -9.31 21.05
CA LYS A 213 18.49 -8.99 22.27
C LYS A 213 17.55 -9.35 23.43
N GLY A 214 17.89 -10.44 24.11
CA GLY A 214 16.95 -11.23 24.90
C GLY A 214 16.12 -10.41 25.90
N ASP A 215 14.86 -10.78 26.00
CA ASP A 215 13.94 -10.46 27.10
C ASP A 215 14.41 -11.10 28.42
N LYS A 216 15.65 -10.82 28.84
CA LYS A 216 16.16 -11.18 30.17
C LYS A 216 16.41 -9.89 30.95
N LYS A 217 15.33 -9.23 31.37
CA LYS A 217 15.32 -8.30 32.51
C LYS A 217 13.89 -7.96 32.99
N PHE A 218 13.02 -8.96 33.11
CA PHE A 218 11.72 -8.82 33.79
C PHE A 218 11.41 -9.97 34.77
N THR A 219 12.44 -10.62 35.33
CA THR A 219 12.29 -11.54 36.46
C THR A 219 13.49 -11.44 37.41
N LYS A 220 13.59 -10.31 38.11
CA LYS A 220 14.27 -10.24 39.40
C LYS A 220 13.63 -9.11 40.19
N ASN A 221 12.60 -9.48 40.97
CA ASN A 221 12.25 -8.95 42.27
C ASN A 221 11.04 -9.74 42.76
N GLY A 222 11.35 -10.84 43.45
CA GLY A 222 10.49 -11.69 44.26
C GLY A 222 11.41 -12.38 45.24
#